data_AF-A0A134A898-F1
#
_entry.id   AF-A0A134A898-F1
#
_cell.length_a   1.000
_cell.length_b   1.000
_cell.length_c   1.000
_cell.angle_alpha   90.00
_cell.angle_beta   90.00
_cell.angle_gamma   90.00
#
_symmetry.space_group_name_H-M   'P 1'
#
loop_
_entity.id
_entity.type
_entity.pdbx_description
1 polymer ?
#
loop_
_entity_poly.entity_id
_entity_poly.type
_entity_poly.pdbx_seq_one_letter_code
_entity_poly.pdbx_strand_id
1 'polypeptide(L)'
;MHGIVASRRALRWVLDGARSPRESALHLALDLPSKLGGYGMGTPLLNHPLDLGAGMRAGSCIADLAYPKERVVVEYDGFAPHGGRRLESGEVVFDADKVLDDKDRWSRIQAAGWKLVVFCGRDTTSFPRFDTKARQLASYLGKAVLDGGAETTQARDRLRRWLFNPHRHQL
;
A
#
# COMPACT_ATOMS: atom_id res chain seq x y z
N MET A 1 -4.73 26.48 -21.45
CA MET A 1 -5.54 25.73 -20.45
C MET A 1 -4.65 24.72 -19.71
N HIS A 2 -3.90 25.18 -18.70
CA HIS A 2 -2.84 24.38 -18.04
C HIS A 2 -3.38 23.21 -17.21
N GLY A 3 -4.62 23.31 -16.69
CA GLY A 3 -5.26 22.27 -15.90
C GLY A 3 -5.47 20.95 -16.66
N ILE A 4 -5.92 21.00 -17.92
CA ILE A 4 -6.15 19.79 -18.73
C ILE A 4 -4.86 19.00 -18.95
N VAL A 5 -3.75 19.69 -19.20
CA VAL A 5 -2.44 19.05 -19.42
C VAL A 5 -1.94 18.38 -18.14
N ALA A 6 -2.11 19.03 -16.99
CA ALA A 6 -1.75 18.46 -15.69
C ALA A 6 -2.64 17.26 -15.32
N SER A 7 -3.96 17.36 -15.53
CA SER A 7 -4.90 16.28 -15.26
C SER A 7 -4.65 15.07 -16.16
N ARG A 8 -4.42 15.26 -17.47
CA ARG A 8 -4.04 14.16 -18.38
C ARG A 8 -2.75 13.47 -17.97
N ARG A 9 -1.78 14.24 -17.46
CA ARG A 9 -0.55 13.68 -16.90
C ARG A 9 -0.82 12.88 -15.62
N ALA A 10 -1.75 13.29 -14.77
CA ALA A 10 -2.10 12.56 -13.55
C ALA A 10 -2.85 11.25 -13.86
N LEU A 11 -3.73 11.24 -14.87
CA LEU A 11 -4.52 10.07 -15.27
C LEU A 11 -3.67 8.83 -15.58
N ARG A 12 -2.43 9.01 -16.04
CA ARG A 12 -1.51 7.88 -16.33
C ARG A 12 -1.12 7.06 -15.08
N TRP A 13 -1.38 7.60 -13.90
CA TRP A 13 -1.11 6.95 -12.61
C TRP A 13 -2.40 6.55 -11.89
N VAL A 14 -3.54 6.65 -12.55
CA VAL A 14 -4.80 6.14 -12.00
C VAL A 14 -4.89 4.68 -12.40
N LEU A 15 -4.99 3.81 -11.40
CA LEU A 15 -5.25 2.39 -11.58
C LEU A 15 -6.71 2.10 -11.28
N ASP A 16 -7.30 1.22 -12.09
CA ASP A 16 -8.63 0.68 -11.81
C ASP A 16 -8.57 -0.35 -10.67
N GLY A 17 -9.72 -0.60 -10.06
CA GLY A 17 -9.89 -1.66 -9.06
C GLY A 17 -9.52 -1.28 -7.63
N ALA A 18 -9.19 -0.01 -7.32
CA ALA A 18 -9.06 0.45 -5.94
C ALA A 18 -10.40 0.36 -5.20
N ARG A 19 -10.41 -0.23 -4.00
CA ARG A 19 -11.58 -0.36 -3.12
C ARG A 19 -11.59 0.65 -1.99
N SER A 20 -10.49 1.38 -1.80
CA SER A 20 -10.43 2.50 -0.87
C SER A 20 -9.49 3.62 -1.35
N PRO A 21 -9.71 4.87 -0.91
CA PRO A 21 -8.78 5.97 -1.18
C PRO A 21 -7.36 5.70 -0.66
N ARG A 22 -7.23 4.88 0.39
CA ARG A 22 -5.94 4.54 1.00
C ARG A 22 -5.11 3.59 0.15
N GLU A 23 -5.74 2.67 -0.58
CA GLU A 23 -5.07 1.83 -1.59
C GLU A 23 -4.52 2.68 -2.73
N SER A 24 -5.33 3.61 -3.27
CA SER A 24 -4.87 4.54 -4.30
C SER A 24 -3.69 5.38 -3.81
N ALA A 25 -3.76 5.90 -2.57
CA ALA A 25 -2.67 6.64 -1.96
C ALA A 25 -1.40 5.79 -1.79
N LEU A 26 -1.54 4.53 -1.34
CA LEU A 26 -0.42 3.63 -1.15
C LEU A 26 0.26 3.27 -2.47
N HIS A 27 -0.51 2.96 -3.51
CA HIS A 27 0.05 2.70 -4.83
C HIS A 27 0.78 3.93 -5.38
N LEU A 28 0.20 5.14 -5.28
CA LEU A 28 0.84 6.36 -5.79
C LEU A 28 2.16 6.63 -5.07
N ALA A 29 2.19 6.47 -3.75
CA ALA A 29 3.40 6.66 -2.97
C ALA A 29 4.52 5.68 -3.40
N LEU A 30 4.17 4.44 -3.69
CA LEU A 30 5.14 3.38 -4.03
C LEU A 30 5.56 3.40 -5.51
N ASP A 31 4.63 3.58 -6.44
CA ASP A 31 4.88 3.46 -7.89
C ASP A 31 5.48 4.74 -8.49
N LEU A 32 5.05 5.93 -8.04
CA LEU A 32 5.48 7.17 -8.66
C LEU A 32 7.02 7.27 -8.75
N PRO A 33 7.57 7.87 -9.82
CA PRO A 33 8.99 8.11 -9.94
C PRO A 33 9.53 8.98 -8.79
N SER A 34 10.81 8.83 -8.44
CA SER A 34 11.43 9.61 -7.36
C SER A 34 11.40 11.13 -7.57
N LYS A 35 11.43 11.59 -8.83
CA LYS A 35 11.22 13.01 -9.17
C LYS A 35 9.84 13.56 -8.78
N LEU A 36 8.85 12.70 -8.56
CA LEU A 36 7.51 13.04 -8.08
C LEU A 36 7.33 12.68 -6.59
N GLY A 37 8.40 12.24 -5.92
CA GLY A 37 8.38 11.83 -4.52
C GLY A 37 7.98 10.38 -4.28
N GLY A 38 7.85 9.54 -5.32
CA GLY A 38 7.58 8.11 -5.11
C GLY A 38 8.84 7.24 -5.06
N TYR A 39 8.65 5.92 -4.96
CA TYR A 39 9.74 4.96 -4.84
C TYR A 39 10.10 4.24 -6.15
N GLY A 40 9.30 4.37 -7.22
CA GLY A 40 9.56 3.71 -8.49
C GLY A 40 9.38 2.19 -8.43
N MET A 41 8.48 1.70 -7.59
CA MET A 41 8.24 0.25 -7.38
C MET A 41 7.58 -0.43 -8.57
N GLY A 42 7.17 0.34 -9.58
CA GLY A 42 6.44 -0.18 -10.74
C GLY A 42 4.97 -0.39 -10.40
N THR A 43 4.18 -0.59 -11.44
CA THR A 43 2.72 -0.60 -11.34
C THR A 43 2.21 -1.92 -10.74
N PRO A 44 1.58 -1.91 -9.56
CA PRO A 44 0.96 -3.10 -8.99
C PRO A 44 -0.39 -3.41 -9.66
N LEU A 45 -0.90 -4.62 -9.45
CA LEU A 45 -2.31 -4.92 -9.64
C LEU A 45 -3.07 -4.62 -8.36
N LEU A 46 -4.11 -3.80 -8.42
CA LEU A 46 -4.97 -3.51 -7.27
C LEU A 46 -6.03 -4.58 -7.07
N ASN A 47 -6.34 -4.90 -5.81
CA ASN A 47 -7.38 -5.85 -5.42
C ASN A 47 -7.32 -7.16 -6.22
N HIS A 48 -6.10 -7.68 -6.36
CA HIS A 48 -5.83 -8.82 -7.22
C HIS A 48 -6.11 -10.13 -6.45
N PRO A 49 -6.89 -11.07 -7.01
CA PRO A 49 -7.05 -12.40 -6.43
C PRO A 49 -5.71 -13.14 -6.49
N LEU A 50 -5.28 -13.68 -5.35
CA LEU A 50 -4.06 -14.46 -5.27
C LEU A 50 -4.32 -15.93 -5.60
N ASP A 51 -3.36 -16.54 -6.29
CA ASP A 51 -3.24 -17.99 -6.37
C ASP A 51 -2.44 -18.49 -5.16
N LEU A 52 -3.14 -19.21 -4.28
CA LEU A 52 -2.57 -19.79 -3.06
C LEU A 52 -2.23 -21.29 -3.23
N GLY A 53 -2.34 -21.85 -4.44
CA GLY A 53 -1.99 -23.22 -4.76
C GLY A 53 -3.13 -24.25 -4.55
N ALA A 54 -2.83 -25.50 -4.89
CA ALA A 54 -3.79 -26.60 -4.86
C ALA A 54 -4.31 -26.86 -3.43
N GLY A 55 -5.63 -26.83 -3.25
CA GLY A 55 -6.30 -26.97 -1.96
C GLY A 55 -6.91 -25.66 -1.42
N MET A 56 -6.58 -24.53 -2.04
CA MET A 56 -7.17 -23.22 -1.77
C MET A 56 -8.04 -22.80 -2.95
N ARG A 57 -9.26 -22.31 -2.68
CA ARG A 57 -10.13 -21.80 -3.75
C ARG A 57 -9.47 -20.57 -4.38
N ALA A 58 -9.21 -20.60 -5.69
CA ALA A 58 -8.68 -19.44 -6.41
C ALA A 58 -9.55 -18.20 -6.13
N GLY A 59 -8.91 -17.08 -5.79
CA GLY A 59 -9.61 -15.85 -5.41
C GLY A 59 -10.16 -15.83 -3.98
N SER A 60 -9.85 -16.80 -3.13
CA SER A 60 -10.20 -16.76 -1.69
C SER A 60 -9.49 -15.65 -0.93
N CYS A 61 -8.37 -15.15 -1.46
CA CYS A 61 -7.63 -14.04 -0.90
C CYS A 61 -7.41 -12.99 -1.98
N ILE A 62 -7.80 -11.75 -1.67
CA ILE A 62 -7.63 -10.60 -2.54
C ILE A 62 -6.58 -9.71 -1.90
N ALA A 63 -5.50 -9.41 -2.62
CA ALA A 63 -4.45 -8.53 -2.15
C ALA A 63 -4.74 -7.08 -2.54
N ASP A 64 -4.52 -6.14 -1.63
CA ASP A 64 -4.70 -4.71 -1.93
C ASP A 64 -3.83 -4.28 -3.11
N LEU A 65 -2.54 -4.62 -3.06
CA LEU A 65 -1.57 -4.43 -4.12
C LEU A 65 -0.78 -5.73 -4.33
N ALA A 66 -0.68 -6.20 -5.57
CA ALA A 66 0.08 -7.39 -5.93
C ALA A 66 1.09 -7.13 -7.05
N TYR A 67 2.25 -7.77 -6.93
CA TYR A 67 3.28 -7.92 -7.95
C TYR A 67 3.41 -9.42 -8.28
N PRO A 68 2.55 -9.97 -9.17
CA PRO A 68 2.46 -11.42 -9.36
C PRO A 68 3.74 -12.06 -9.87
N LYS A 69 4.48 -11.36 -10.75
CA LYS A 69 5.73 -11.85 -11.31
C LYS A 69 6.79 -12.09 -10.23
N GLU A 70 6.89 -11.19 -9.26
CA GLU A 70 7.83 -11.26 -8.14
C GLU A 70 7.26 -12.03 -6.93
N ARG A 71 5.99 -12.46 -7.00
CA ARG A 71 5.21 -13.03 -5.89
C ARG A 71 5.27 -12.17 -4.63
N VAL A 72 5.02 -10.87 -4.77
CA VAL A 72 4.99 -9.92 -3.64
C VAL A 72 3.59 -9.33 -3.46
N VAL A 73 3.15 -9.27 -2.22
CA VAL A 73 1.88 -8.66 -1.79
C VAL A 73 2.18 -7.49 -0.85
N VAL A 74 1.44 -6.41 -1.05
CA VAL A 74 1.40 -5.27 -0.13
C VAL A 74 -0.03 -5.12 0.39
N GLU A 75 -0.19 -5.13 1.71
CA GLU A 75 -1.47 -4.99 2.40
C GLU A 75 -1.51 -3.67 3.15
N TYR A 76 -2.68 -3.03 3.16
CA TYR A 76 -2.96 -1.88 3.98
C TYR A 76 -3.84 -2.27 5.17
N ASP A 77 -3.24 -2.35 6.35
CA ASP A 77 -3.95 -2.56 7.60
C ASP A 77 -4.50 -1.23 8.13
N GLY A 78 -5.80 -1.03 7.89
CA GLY A 78 -6.52 0.16 8.30
C GLY A 78 -6.87 0.24 9.79
N PHE A 79 -6.56 -0.78 10.59
CA PHE A 79 -6.90 -0.84 12.01
C PHE A 79 -6.01 0.09 12.86
N ALA A 80 -6.58 0.51 13.99
CA ALA A 80 -5.84 1.16 15.07
C ALA A 80 -4.77 0.21 15.63
N PRO A 81 -3.72 0.73 16.31
CA PRO A 81 -2.70 -0.10 16.93
C PRO A 81 -3.33 -1.22 17.75
N HIS A 82 -2.76 -2.43 17.64
CA HIS A 82 -3.21 -3.62 18.36
C HIS A 82 -4.59 -4.18 17.94
N GLY A 83 -5.08 -3.94 16.72
CA GLY A 83 -6.28 -4.61 16.21
C GLY A 83 -7.60 -3.91 16.53
N GLY A 84 -7.54 -2.62 16.88
CA GLY A 84 -8.74 -1.82 17.11
C GLY A 84 -9.41 -1.42 15.80
N ARG A 85 -10.68 -1.78 15.58
CA ARG A 85 -11.48 -1.20 14.50
C ARG A 85 -12.03 0.13 14.97
N ARG A 86 -11.91 1.18 14.15
CA ARG A 86 -12.64 2.42 14.40
C ARG A 86 -14.03 2.32 13.77
N LEU A 87 -15.06 2.41 14.61
CA LEU A 87 -16.46 2.46 14.18
C LEU A 87 -16.77 3.82 13.55
N GLU A 88 -17.92 3.91 12.87
CA GLU A 88 -18.43 5.19 12.33
C GLU A 88 -18.64 6.23 13.43
N SER A 89 -18.95 5.79 14.66
CA SER A 89 -19.04 6.63 15.86
C SER A 89 -17.71 7.26 16.31
N GLY A 90 -16.59 6.83 15.73
CA GLY A 90 -15.24 7.24 16.14
C GLY A 90 -14.65 6.40 17.27
N GLU A 91 -15.45 5.55 17.91
CA GLU A 91 -15.00 4.61 18.94
C GLU A 91 -14.04 3.57 18.35
N VAL A 92 -12.99 3.23 19.11
CA VAL A 92 -12.04 2.17 18.75
C VAL A 92 -12.36 0.93 19.58
N VAL A 93 -12.82 -0.12 18.91
CA VAL A 93 -13.16 -1.40 19.54
C VAL A 93 -12.11 -2.44 19.14
N PHE A 94 -11.59 -3.17 20.12
CA PHE A 94 -10.70 -4.29 19.85
C PHE A 94 -11.49 -5.49 19.33
N ASP A 95 -11.09 -6.02 18.19
CA ASP A 95 -11.74 -7.15 17.53
C ASP A 95 -10.72 -8.30 17.41
N ALA A 96 -10.72 -9.16 18.43
CA ALA A 96 -9.75 -10.25 18.55
C ALA A 96 -9.87 -11.25 17.40
N ASP A 97 -11.11 -11.57 17.00
CA ASP A 97 -11.39 -12.53 15.93
C ASP A 97 -10.84 -12.01 14.60
N LYS A 98 -11.07 -10.73 14.28
CA LYS A 98 -10.51 -10.11 13.08
C LYS A 98 -8.98 -10.13 13.06
N VAL A 99 -8.34 -9.91 14.21
CA VAL A 99 -6.87 -9.96 14.34
C VAL A 99 -6.35 -11.37 14.08
N LEU A 100 -7.06 -12.39 14.55
CA LEU A 100 -6.71 -13.79 14.29
C LEU A 100 -6.92 -14.12 12.81
N ASP A 101 -8.05 -13.72 12.22
CA ASP A 101 -8.34 -13.90 10.79
C ASP A 101 -7.26 -13.27 9.89
N ASP A 102 -6.81 -12.06 10.21
CA ASP A 102 -5.75 -11.38 9.43
C ASP A 102 -4.41 -12.11 9.56
N LYS A 103 -4.05 -12.59 10.74
CA LYS A 103 -2.84 -13.40 10.95
C LYS A 103 -2.91 -14.73 10.17
N ASP A 104 -4.04 -15.41 10.22
CA ASP A 104 -4.26 -16.66 9.49
C ASP A 104 -4.19 -16.42 7.98
N ARG A 105 -4.82 -15.34 7.50
CA ARG A 105 -4.73 -14.90 6.11
C ARG A 105 -3.27 -14.65 5.70
N TRP A 106 -2.50 -13.89 6.47
CA TRP A 106 -1.09 -13.62 6.18
C TRP A 106 -0.24 -14.88 6.18
N SER A 107 -0.46 -15.77 7.15
CA SER A 107 0.19 -17.08 7.22
C SER A 107 -0.05 -17.89 5.94
N ARG A 108 -1.28 -17.90 5.42
CA ARG A 108 -1.61 -18.60 4.17
C ARG A 108 -0.93 -17.99 2.94
N ILE A 109 -0.88 -16.65 2.86
CA ILE A 109 -0.16 -15.94 1.79
C ILE A 109 1.32 -16.35 1.79
N GLN A 110 1.95 -16.34 2.97
CA GLN A 110 3.36 -16.69 3.13
C GLN A 110 3.63 -18.17 2.87
N ALA A 111 2.76 -19.07 3.35
CA ALA A 111 2.85 -20.51 3.11
C ALA A 111 2.72 -20.86 1.62
N ALA A 112 1.92 -20.10 0.88
CA ALA A 112 1.84 -20.18 -0.57
C ALA A 112 3.07 -19.56 -1.28
N GLY A 113 4.12 -19.15 -0.56
CA GLY A 113 5.36 -18.64 -1.13
C GLY A 113 5.29 -17.19 -1.62
N TRP A 114 4.27 -16.42 -1.22
CA TRP A 114 4.22 -14.99 -1.48
C TRP A 114 4.97 -14.23 -0.37
N LYS A 115 5.74 -13.22 -0.76
CA LYS A 115 6.33 -12.27 0.20
C LYS A 115 5.29 -11.22 0.56
N LEU A 116 5.18 -10.87 1.84
CA LEU A 116 4.15 -9.96 2.35
C LEU A 116 4.78 -8.72 3.01
N VAL A 117 4.30 -7.53 2.63
CA VAL A 117 4.62 -6.27 3.31
C VAL A 117 3.32 -5.59 3.75
N VAL A 118 3.07 -5.56 5.06
CA VAL A 118 1.91 -4.88 5.63
C VAL A 118 2.27 -3.45 6.04
N PHE A 119 1.48 -2.48 5.58
CA PHE A 119 1.49 -1.08 6.02
C PHE A 119 0.29 -0.82 6.92
N CYS A 120 0.52 -0.47 8.18
CA CYS A 120 -0.55 -0.02 9.06
C CYS A 120 -0.75 1.51 8.98
N GLY A 121 -1.84 2.01 9.55
CA GLY A 121 -2.09 3.46 9.66
C GLY A 121 -0.90 4.26 10.21
N ARG A 122 -0.20 3.74 11.24
CA ARG A 122 1.00 4.39 11.81
C ARG A 122 2.20 4.41 10.85
N ASP A 123 2.27 3.49 9.89
CA ASP A 123 3.34 3.51 8.87
C ASP A 123 3.07 4.65 7.90
N THR A 124 1.81 4.85 7.50
CA THR A 124 1.44 5.94 6.59
C THR A 124 1.59 7.34 7.16
N THR A 125 1.54 7.50 8.49
CA THR A 125 1.72 8.80 9.17
C THR A 125 3.17 9.12 9.54
N SER A 126 4.09 8.15 9.49
CA SER A 126 5.49 8.30 9.90
C SER A 126 6.45 8.01 8.74
N PHE A 127 7.21 9.03 8.30
CA PHE A 127 8.15 8.87 7.18
C PHE A 127 9.18 7.74 7.41
N PRO A 128 9.90 7.68 8.56
CA PRO A 128 10.89 6.61 8.76
C PRO A 128 10.29 5.20 8.68
N ARG A 129 9.07 5.02 9.21
CA ARG A 129 8.38 3.72 9.19
C ARG A 129 7.93 3.36 7.78
N PHE A 130 7.38 4.34 7.06
CA PHE A 130 7.03 4.18 5.64
C PHE A 130 8.25 3.82 4.79
N ASP A 131 9.34 4.57 4.92
CA ASP A 131 10.57 4.38 4.14
C ASP A 131 11.19 3.00 4.41
N THR A 132 11.19 2.55 5.67
CA THR A 132 11.64 1.20 6.03
C THR A 132 10.83 0.12 5.29
N LYS A 133 9.50 0.22 5.28
CA LYS A 133 8.61 -0.72 4.59
C LYS A 133 8.74 -0.65 3.08
N ALA A 134 8.88 0.55 2.52
CA ALA A 134 9.11 0.74 1.09
C ALA A 134 10.45 0.14 0.64
N ARG A 135 11.52 0.29 1.44
CA ARG A 135 12.82 -0.35 1.17
C ARG A 135 12.76 -1.88 1.29
N GLN A 136 11.98 -2.41 2.24
CA GLN A 136 11.69 -3.84 2.32
C GLN A 136 11.00 -4.35 1.05
N LEU A 137 9.98 -3.62 0.57
CA LEU A 137 9.30 -3.94 -0.69
C LEU A 137 10.28 -3.91 -1.87
N ALA A 138 11.12 -2.89 -1.99
CA ALA A 138 12.14 -2.81 -3.05
C ALA A 138 13.04 -4.05 -3.07
N SER A 139 13.53 -4.48 -1.90
CA SER A 139 14.33 -5.70 -1.76
C SER A 139 13.58 -6.92 -2.28
N TYR A 140 12.29 -7.07 -1.94
CA TYR A 140 11.47 -8.17 -2.43
C TYR A 140 11.23 -8.15 -3.94
N LEU A 141 11.15 -6.96 -4.54
CA LEU A 141 11.02 -6.74 -5.97
C LEU A 141 12.35 -6.78 -6.74
N GLY A 142 13.49 -6.96 -6.05
CA GLY A 142 14.81 -6.90 -6.69
C GLY A 142 15.15 -5.50 -7.22
N LYS A 143 14.58 -4.44 -6.63
CA LYS A 143 14.77 -3.05 -7.03
C LYS A 143 15.66 -2.30 -6.05
N ALA A 144 16.48 -1.39 -6.58
CA ALA A 144 17.20 -0.41 -5.78
C ALA A 144 16.34 0.85 -5.58
N VAL A 145 16.19 1.28 -4.32
CA VAL A 145 15.59 2.58 -4.03
C VAL A 145 16.64 3.65 -4.26
N LEU A 146 16.39 4.56 -5.21
CA LEU A 146 17.28 5.69 -5.46
C LEU A 146 17.40 6.55 -4.21
N ASP A 147 18.61 6.68 -3.67
CA ASP A 147 18.93 7.58 -2.58
C ASP A 147 19.48 8.88 -3.16
N GLY A 148 18.56 9.75 -3.60
CA GLY A 148 18.92 11.08 -4.12
C GLY A 148 19.15 12.11 -3.01
N GLY A 149 19.57 11.67 -1.82
CA GLY A 149 19.88 12.52 -0.68
C GLY A 149 18.66 13.24 -0.08
N ALA A 150 18.93 14.34 0.62
CA ALA A 150 17.94 15.07 1.40
C ALA A 150 16.73 15.55 0.58
N GLU A 151 16.93 15.95 -0.67
CA GLU A 151 15.84 16.44 -1.53
C GLU A 151 14.84 15.33 -1.86
N THR A 152 15.33 14.13 -2.20
CA THR A 152 14.47 12.97 -2.49
C THR A 152 13.71 12.53 -1.25
N THR A 153 14.37 12.51 -0.10
CA THR A 153 13.76 12.25 1.21
C THR A 153 12.63 13.23 1.52
N GLN A 154 12.87 14.53 1.32
CA GLN A 154 11.84 15.55 1.53
C GLN A 154 10.68 15.42 0.52
N ALA A 155 10.97 15.11 -0.75
CA ALA A 155 9.94 14.90 -1.75
C ALA A 155 9.03 13.70 -1.39
N ARG A 156 9.61 12.59 -0.94
CA ARG A 156 8.87 11.42 -0.44
C ARG A 156 8.00 11.76 0.76
N ASP A 157 8.54 12.46 1.74
CA ASP A 157 7.76 12.85 2.92
C ASP A 157 6.63 13.82 2.57
N ARG A 158 6.88 14.80 1.69
CA ARG A 158 5.84 15.71 1.20
C ARG A 158 4.71 14.96 0.48
N LEU A 159 5.05 14.06 -0.45
CA LEU A 159 4.07 13.27 -1.18
C LEU A 159 3.25 12.39 -0.22
N ARG A 160 3.90 11.67 0.69
CA ARG A 160 3.24 10.83 1.71
C ARG A 160 2.25 11.67 2.54
N ARG A 161 2.70 12.80 3.08
CA ARG A 161 1.81 13.69 3.87
C ARG A 161 0.62 14.18 3.07
N TRP A 162 0.82 14.46 1.78
CA TRP A 162 -0.27 14.89 0.91
C TRP A 162 -1.29 13.78 0.65
N LEU A 163 -0.82 12.58 0.32
CA LEU A 163 -1.64 11.42 -0.02
C LEU A 163 -2.43 10.86 1.17
N PHE A 164 -1.83 10.85 2.36
CA PHE A 164 -2.44 10.28 3.57
C PHE A 164 -3.01 11.36 4.51
N ASN A 165 -3.33 12.55 3.97
CA ASN A 165 -3.97 13.60 4.76
C ASN A 165 -5.45 13.27 4.99
N PRO A 166 -5.90 13.05 6.24
CA PRO A 166 -7.27 12.64 6.53
C PRO A 166 -8.33 13.70 6.13
N HIS A 167 -7.95 14.97 6.00
CA HIS A 167 -8.87 16.06 5.65
C HIS A 167 -9.08 16.24 4.14
N ARG A 168 -8.45 15.42 3.29
CA ARG A 168 -8.53 15.57 1.82
C ARG A 168 -9.44 14.56 1.12
N HIS A 169 -10.07 13.65 1.85
CA HIS A 169 -10.94 12.61 1.27
C HIS A 169 -12.43 13.02 1.16
N GLN A 170 -12.75 14.31 1.25
CA GLN A 170 -14.12 14.87 1.15
C GLN A 170 -14.35 15.67 -0.15
N LEU A 171 -13.80 15.22 -1.28
CA LEU A 171 -14.07 15.82 -2.59
C LEU A 171 -15.12 15.01 -3.36
#